data_AF-A0A6M3MD01-F1
#
_entry.id   AF-A0A6M3MD01-F1
#
_cell.length_a   1.000
_cell.length_b   1.000
_cell.length_c   1.000
_cell.angle_alpha   90.00
_cell.angle_beta   90.00
_cell.angle_gamma   90.00
#
_symmetry.space_group_name_H-M   'P 1'
#
loop_
_entity.id
_entity.type
_entity.pdbx_description
1 polymer ?
#
loop_
_entity_poly.entity_id
_entity_poly.type
_entity_poly.pdbx_seq_one_letter_code
_entity_poly.pdbx_strand_id
1 'polypeptide(L)'
;MKKSDAKRIAETITSGQLAEMFERAKAGVTDWEAASTVNKGMSRGTAWNILWGCFKDNPSPRPTAKVNMIWEFGEFLDPALIPAKPSRRALPAPHHQEPNFA
;
A
#
# COMPACT_ATOMS: atom_id res chain seq x y z
N MET A 1 -3.55 -4.80 -0.02
CA MET A 1 -4.00 -3.40 -0.25
C MET A 1 -3.68 -2.97 -1.70
N LYS A 2 -4.38 -1.98 -2.30
CA LYS A 2 -3.99 -1.41 -3.61
C LYS A 2 -2.92 -0.34 -3.45
N LYS A 3 -2.01 -0.22 -4.42
CA LYS A 3 -0.94 0.80 -4.44
C LYS A 3 -1.48 2.24 -4.30
N SER A 4 -2.65 2.53 -4.87
CA SER A 4 -3.30 3.85 -4.77
C SER A 4 -3.75 4.20 -3.35
N ASP A 5 -4.20 3.21 -2.59
CA ASP A 5 -4.60 3.41 -1.19
C ASP A 5 -3.35 3.57 -0.33
N ALA A 6 -2.32 2.75 -0.58
CA ALA A 6 -1.03 2.87 0.08
C ALA A 6 -0.37 4.24 -0.10
N LYS A 7 -0.45 4.82 -1.31
CA LYS A 7 0.01 6.19 -1.57
C LYS A 7 -0.69 7.22 -0.68
N ARG A 8 -2.02 7.15 -0.60
CA ARG A 8 -2.83 8.08 0.19
C ARG A 8 -2.55 7.97 1.68
N ILE A 9 -2.41 6.74 2.18
CA ILE A 9 -2.09 6.49 3.60
C ILE A 9 -0.67 6.97 3.93
N ALA A 10 0.28 6.78 3.01
CA ALA A 10 1.68 7.19 3.22
C ALA A 10 1.87 8.70 3.43
N GLU A 11 0.91 9.52 2.97
CA GLU A 11 0.91 10.98 3.15
C GLU A 11 0.60 11.39 4.60
N THR A 12 -0.19 10.59 5.32
CA THR A 12 -0.71 10.96 6.65
C THR A 12 -0.26 10.03 7.78
N ILE A 13 0.26 8.84 7.46
CA ILE A 13 0.66 7.87 8.47
C ILE A 13 1.85 8.37 9.31
N THR A 14 1.76 8.14 10.62
CA THR A 14 2.86 8.42 11.55
C THR A 14 3.82 7.23 11.64
N SER A 15 5.07 7.48 12.06
CA SER A 15 6.04 6.41 12.27
C SER A 15 5.58 5.41 13.33
N GLY A 16 4.85 5.84 14.37
CA GLY A 16 4.30 4.94 15.39
C GLY A 16 3.27 3.97 14.83
N GLN A 17 2.33 4.45 14.01
CA GLN A 17 1.35 3.61 13.32
C GLN A 17 2.01 2.63 12.34
N LEU A 18 3.09 3.07 11.69
CA LEU A 18 3.86 2.21 10.79
C LEU A 18 4.60 1.10 11.56
N ALA A 19 5.19 1.42 12.72
CA ALA A 19 5.79 0.43 13.60
C ALA A 19 4.76 -0.58 14.11
N GLU A 20 3.58 -0.11 14.53
CA GLU A 20 2.49 -0.98 14.98
C GLU A 20 2.00 -1.90 13.85
N MET A 21 1.87 -1.39 12.62
CA MET A 21 1.56 -2.20 11.45
C MET A 21 2.59 -3.32 11.25
N PHE A 22 3.89 -3.03 11.40
CA PHE A 22 4.93 -4.04 11.31
C PHE A 22 4.80 -5.08 12.42
N GLU A 23 4.60 -4.70 13.68
CA GLU A 23 4.42 -5.66 14.77
C GLU A 23 3.19 -6.57 14.56
N ARG A 24 2.07 -6.00 14.09
CA ARG A 24 0.88 -6.77 13.71
C ARG A 24 1.17 -7.72 12.55
N ALA A 25 1.91 -7.27 11.54
CA ALA A 25 2.30 -8.08 10.40
C ALA A 25 3.24 -9.24 10.81
N LYS A 26 4.20 -8.99 11.71
CA LYS A 26 5.08 -10.03 12.25
C LYS A 26 4.30 -11.16 12.92
N ALA A 27 3.25 -10.82 13.67
CA ALA A 27 2.41 -11.78 14.36
C ALA A 27 1.37 -12.44 13.43
N GLY A 28 0.91 -11.74 12.39
CA GLY A 28 -0.21 -12.14 11.55
C GLY A 28 0.14 -12.77 10.20
N VAL A 29 1.37 -12.60 9.69
CA VAL A 29 1.79 -13.26 8.45
C VAL A 29 2.04 -14.73 8.71
N THR A 30 1.27 -15.58 8.02
CA THR A 30 1.35 -17.05 8.12
C THR A 30 2.26 -17.66 7.07
N ASP A 31 2.36 -17.05 5.89
CA ASP A 31 3.20 -17.50 4.78
C ASP A 31 4.18 -16.39 4.36
N TRP A 32 5.45 -16.60 4.72
CA TRP A 32 6.56 -15.71 4.38
C TRP A 32 7.20 -16.04 3.02
N GLU A 33 6.90 -17.20 2.44
CA GLU A 33 7.42 -17.63 1.14
C GLU A 33 6.55 -17.15 -0.02
N ALA A 34 5.29 -16.80 0.25
CA ALA A 34 4.39 -16.15 -0.69
C ALA A 34 5.06 -14.99 -1.44
N ALA A 35 4.73 -14.82 -2.72
CA ALA A 35 5.26 -13.73 -3.53
C ALA A 35 4.87 -12.36 -2.97
N SER A 36 5.82 -11.42 -2.93
CA SER A 36 5.57 -10.06 -2.48
C SER A 36 4.59 -9.32 -3.39
N THR A 37 3.74 -8.51 -2.78
CA THR A 37 2.78 -7.67 -3.50
C THR A 37 3.47 -6.50 -4.21
N VAL A 38 4.54 -5.95 -3.61
CA VAL A 38 5.35 -4.86 -4.15
C VAL A 38 6.25 -5.34 -5.29
N ASN A 39 6.86 -6.52 -5.15
CA ASN A 39 7.71 -7.13 -6.18
C ASN A 39 7.51 -8.64 -6.22
N LYS A 40 6.84 -9.12 -7.27
CA LYS A 40 6.52 -10.54 -7.47
C LYS A 40 7.75 -11.43 -7.68
N GLY A 41 8.94 -10.87 -7.91
CA GLY A 41 10.19 -11.60 -8.04
C GLY A 41 10.86 -11.97 -6.72
N MET A 42 10.27 -11.59 -5.57
CA MET A 42 10.79 -11.94 -4.25
C MET A 42 9.68 -12.44 -3.32
N SER A 43 10.06 -13.14 -2.26
CA SER A 43 9.12 -13.56 -1.23
C SER A 43 8.74 -12.39 -0.31
N ARG A 44 7.63 -12.58 0.40
CA ARG A 44 7.14 -11.65 1.41
C ARG A 44 8.15 -11.48 2.55
N GLY A 45 8.85 -12.54 2.93
CA GLY A 45 9.94 -12.49 3.91
C GLY A 45 11.15 -11.66 3.43
N THR A 46 11.52 -11.77 2.15
CA THR A 46 12.55 -10.89 1.58
C THR A 46 12.11 -9.42 1.60
N ALA A 47 10.86 -9.15 1.21
CA ALA A 47 10.30 -7.80 1.27
C ALA A 47 10.28 -7.24 2.70
N TRP A 48 9.94 -8.07 3.69
CA TRP A 48 10.02 -7.72 5.11
C TRP A 48 11.42 -7.29 5.50
N ASN A 49 12.45 -8.09 5.23
CA ASN A 49 13.82 -7.79 5.64
C ASN A 49 14.31 -6.44 5.08
N ILE A 50 13.99 -6.16 3.81
CA ILE A 50 14.37 -4.90 3.16
C ILE A 50 13.60 -3.72 3.77
N LEU A 51 12.27 -3.84 3.87
CA LEU A 51 11.40 -2.74 4.28
C LEU A 51 11.55 -2.45 5.78
N TRP A 52 11.55 -3.48 6.63
CA TRP A 52 11.79 -3.34 8.06
C TRP A 52 13.19 -2.82 8.34
N GLY A 53 14.23 -3.30 7.64
CA GLY A 53 15.59 -2.76 7.77
C GLY A 53 15.64 -1.26 7.47
N CYS A 54 15.03 -0.85 6.35
CA CYS A 54 14.92 0.56 5.98
C CYS A 54 14.20 1.41 7.04
N PHE A 55 13.17 0.87 7.70
CA PHE A 55 12.39 1.58 8.72
C PHE A 55 13.12 1.62 10.07
N LYS A 56 13.73 0.50 10.50
CA LYS A 56 14.45 0.38 11.76
C LYS A 56 15.64 1.33 11.82
N ASP A 57 16.39 1.42 10.73
CA ASP A 57 17.60 2.26 10.66
C ASP A 57 17.25 3.73 10.42
N ASN A 58 16.08 4.02 9.86
CA ASN A 58 15.57 5.36 9.66
C ASN A 58 14.05 5.43 9.86
N PRO A 59 13.58 5.83 11.06
CA PRO A 59 12.15 5.91 11.36
C PRO A 59 11.42 7.03 10.61
N SER A 60 12.11 7.81 9.78
CA SER A 60 11.53 8.71 8.77
C SER A 60 11.90 8.22 7.35
N PRO A 61 11.33 7.09 6.91
CA PRO A 61 11.66 6.54 5.61
C PRO A 61 11.19 7.46 4.46
N ARG A 62 11.87 7.36 3.32
CA ARG A 62 11.51 8.11 2.11
C ARG A 62 10.06 7.79 1.70
N PRO A 63 9.35 8.71 1.03
CA PRO A 63 7.95 8.50 0.64
C PRO A 63 7.73 7.21 -0.15
N THR A 64 8.64 6.87 -1.06
CA THR A 64 8.58 5.61 -1.83
C THR A 64 8.67 4.37 -0.96
N ALA A 65 9.53 4.39 0.05
CA ALA A 65 9.66 3.30 1.02
C ALA A 65 8.38 3.17 1.85
N LYS A 66 7.82 4.29 2.37
CA LYS A 66 6.53 4.29 3.09
C LYS A 66 5.42 3.65 2.26
N VAL A 67 5.30 4.03 1.00
CA VAL A 67 4.29 3.47 0.09
C VAL A 67 4.48 1.97 -0.08
N ASN A 68 5.71 1.48 -0.26
CA ASN A 68 5.98 0.06 -0.39
C ASN A 68 5.70 -0.72 0.91
N MET A 69 6.04 -0.16 2.07
CA MET A 69 5.72 -0.73 3.38
C MET A 69 4.21 -0.94 3.55
N ILE A 70 3.43 0.10 3.28
CA ILE A 70 1.97 0.06 3.38
C ILE A 70 1.37 -0.81 2.27
N TRP A 71 1.94 -0.84 1.08
CA TRP A 71 1.40 -1.66 0.00
C TRP A 71 1.56 -3.16 0.29
N GLU A 72 2.70 -3.56 0.87
CA GLU A 72 3.02 -4.94 1.23
C GLU A 72 2.28 -5.41 2.49
N PHE A 73 2.27 -4.59 3.54
CA PHE A 73 1.80 -4.98 4.88
C PHE A 73 0.58 -4.18 5.36
N GLY A 74 -0.01 -3.33 4.51
CA GLY A 74 -1.14 -2.48 4.89
C GLY A 74 -2.43 -3.22 5.19
N GLU A 75 -2.49 -4.54 4.99
CA GLU A 75 -3.58 -5.37 5.54
C GLU A 75 -3.57 -5.43 7.07
N PHE A 76 -2.43 -5.13 7.70
CA PHE A 76 -2.25 -5.10 9.15
C PHE A 76 -2.38 -3.69 9.75
N LEU A 77 -2.76 -2.69 8.94
CA LEU A 77 -3.08 -1.36 9.45
C LEU A 77 -4.36 -1.37 10.28
N ASP A 78 -4.47 -0.38 11.16
CA ASP A 78 -5.75 -0.08 11.78
C ASP A 78 -6.81 0.23 10.69
N PRO A 79 -7.97 -0.45 10.69
CA PRO A 79 -9.04 -0.18 9.74
C PRO A 79 -9.46 1.30 9.66
N ALA A 80 -9.33 2.06 10.76
CA ALA A 80 -9.62 3.50 10.79
C ALA A 80 -8.68 4.33 9.90
N LEU A 81 -7.50 3.81 9.56
CA LEU A 81 -6.52 4.45 8.68
C LEU A 81 -6.75 4.12 7.21
N ILE A 82 -7.58 3.11 6.91
CA ILE A 82 -7.87 2.71 5.54
C ILE A 82 -8.88 3.70 4.96
N PRO A 83 -8.54 4.42 3.88
CA PRO A 83 -9.43 5.39 3.30
C PRO A 83 -10.75 4.75 2.87
N ALA A 84 -11.86 5.39 3.20
CA ALA A 84 -13.16 4.97 2.71
C ALA A 84 -13.15 4.88 1.17
N LYS A 85 -13.81 3.85 0.64
CA LYS A 85 -13.89 3.64 -0.80
C LYS A 85 -14.56 4.87 -1.42
N PRO A 86 -13.92 5.56 -2.39
CA PRO A 86 -14.54 6.73 -2.99
C PRO A 86 -15.86 6.30 -3.64
N SER A 87 -16.92 7.04 -3.32
CA SER A 87 -18.21 6.90 -4.02
C SER A 87 -17.94 7.05 -5.52
N ARG A 88 -18.35 6.07 -6.33
CA ARG A 88 -18.23 6.18 -7.78
C ARG A 88 -19.12 7.33 -8.21
N ARG A 89 -18.51 8.43 -8.67
CA ARG A 89 -19.23 9.45 -9.42
C ARG A 89 -19.82 8.78 -10.65
N ALA A 90 -21.13 8.89 -10.85
CA ALA A 90 -21.78 8.38 -12.05
C ALA A 90 -21.10 8.99 -13.28
N LEU A 91 -20.66 8.14 -14.20
CA LEU A 91 -20.21 8.62 -15.51
C LEU A 91 -21.45 9.13 -16.26
N PRO A 92 -21.36 10.26 -16.96
CA PRO A 92 -22.41 10.67 -17.89
C PRO A 92 -22.64 9.56 -18.92
N ALA A 93 -23.88 9.44 -19.41
CA ALA A 93 -24.21 8.49 -20.47
C ALA A 93 -23.30 8.76 -21.69
N PRO A 94 -22.73 7.72 -22.33
CA PRO A 94 -21.95 7.91 -23.55
C PRO A 94 -22.81 8.63 -24.60
N HIS A 95 -22.32 9.72 -25.16
CA HIS A 95 -22.96 10.37 -26.30
C HIS A 95 -22.31 9.88 -27.60
N HIS A 96 -23.14 9.54 -28.59
CA HIS A 96 -22.66 9.17 -29.92
C HIS A 96 -22.26 10.43 -30.70
N GLN A 97 -21.13 10.38 -31.40
CA GLN A 97 -20.72 11.37 -32.38
C GLN A 97 -20.33 10.66 -33.68
N GLU A 98 -20.80 11.21 -34.80
CA GLU A 98 -20.33 10.79 -36.12
C GLU A 98 -18.85 11.18 -36.30
N PRO A 99 -18.02 10.35 -36.96
CA PRO A 99 -16.63 10.69 -37.24
C PRO A 99 -16.54 11.92 -38.17
N ASN A 100 -15.63 12.85 -37.86
CA ASN A 100 -15.31 13.96 -38.74
C ASN A 100 -14.19 13.56 -39.71
N PHE A 101 -14.50 13.51 -41.01
CA PHE A 101 -13.54 13.21 -42.09
C PHE A 101 -13.11 14.45 -42.90
N ALA A 102 -13.50 15.65 -42.47
CA ALA A 102 -13.17 16.92 -43.14
C ALA A 102 -11.69 17.31 -42.98
#